data_AF-A0A139RE84-F1
#
_entry.id   AF-A0A139RE84-F1
#
_cell.length_a   1.000
_cell.length_b   1.000
_cell.length_c   1.000
_cell.angle_alpha   90.00
_cell.angle_beta   90.00
_cell.angle_gamma   90.00
#
_symmetry.space_group_name_H-M   'P 1'
#
loop_
_entity.id
_entity.type
_entity.pdbx_description
1 polymer ?
#
loop_
_entity_poly.entity_id
_entity_poly.type
_entity_poly.pdbx_seq_one_letter_code
_entity_poly.pdbx_strand_id
1 'polypeptide(L)' 'MKLQKPKGTQDILPAESAKWQYVEGFAREIFKRYNYAEVRTPIF' A
#
# COMPACT_ATOMS: atom_id res chain seq x y z
N MET A 1 -22.82 -11.53 -19.17
CA MET A 1 -22.09 -12.01 -17.97
C MET A 1 -21.46 -10.81 -17.30
N LYS A 2 -21.70 -10.56 -16.00
CA LYS A 2 -21.09 -9.42 -15.28
C LYS A 2 -19.68 -9.82 -14.84
N LEU A 3 -18.67 -9.01 -15.17
CA LEU A 3 -17.32 -9.17 -14.64
C LEU A 3 -17.34 -9.00 -13.12
N GLN A 4 -16.62 -9.89 -12.43
CA GLN A 4 -16.44 -9.84 -10.98
C GLN A 4 -14.95 -9.92 -10.68
N LYS A 5 -14.57 -9.34 -9.54
CA LYS A 5 -13.21 -9.43 -9.02
C LYS A 5 -12.80 -10.88 -8.73
N PRO A 6 -11.53 -11.27 -8.92
CA PRO A 6 -11.03 -12.55 -8.46
C PRO A 6 -11.23 -12.74 -6.95
N LYS A 7 -11.53 -13.97 -6.52
CA LYS A 7 -11.62 -14.29 -5.09
C LYS A 7 -10.29 -13.98 -4.40
N GLY A 8 -10.35 -13.35 -3.23
CA GLY A 8 -9.16 -12.92 -2.48
C GLY A 8 -8.64 -11.53 -2.83
N THR A 9 -9.28 -10.83 -3.78
CA THR A 9 -8.96 -9.43 -4.10
C THR A 9 -10.06 -8.47 -3.67
N GLN A 10 -9.71 -7.21 -3.44
CA GLN A 10 -10.65 -6.15 -3.12
C GLN A 10 -10.13 -4.83 -3.68
N ASP A 11 -11.05 -4.05 -4.26
CA ASP A 11 -10.78 -2.68 -4.67
C ASP A 11 -10.63 -1.82 -3.41
N ILE A 12 -9.49 -1.15 -3.28
CA ILE A 12 -9.26 -0.17 -2.23
C ILE A 12 -9.79 1.18 -2.73
N LEU A 13 -10.91 1.61 -2.17
CA LEU A 13 -11.59 2.84 -2.57
C LEU A 13 -10.98 4.08 -1.89
N PRO A 14 -11.25 5.33 -2.36
CA PRO A 14 -10.59 6.54 -1.85
C PRO A 14 -10.60 6.72 -0.31
N ALA A 15 -11.70 6.35 0.35
CA ALA A 15 -11.80 6.43 1.82
C ALA A 15 -10.88 5.43 2.54
N GLU A 16 -10.61 4.28 1.93
CA GLU A 16 -9.70 3.26 2.45
C GLU A 16 -8.25 3.55 2.06
N SER A 17 -8.01 3.99 0.81
CA SER A 17 -6.67 4.30 0.33
C SER A 17 -6.03 5.45 1.13
N ALA A 18 -6.83 6.43 1.58
CA ALA A 18 -6.34 7.51 2.43
C ALA A 18 -5.73 7.00 3.75
N LYS A 19 -6.31 5.94 4.35
CA LYS A 19 -5.78 5.33 5.58
C LYS A 19 -4.44 4.63 5.31
N TRP A 20 -4.34 3.91 4.20
CA TRP A 20 -3.10 3.26 3.79
C TRP A 20 -1.99 4.27 3.48
N GLN A 21 -2.29 5.34 2.75
CA GLN A 21 -1.36 6.43 2.46
C GLN A 21 -0.84 7.08 3.75
N TYR A 22 -1.70 7.26 4.76
CA TYR A 22 -1.27 7.75 6.08
C TYR A 22 -0.27 6.81 6.75
N VAL A 23 -0.60 5.51 6.84
CA VAL A 23 0.28 4.51 7.47
C VAL A 23 1.62 4.40 6.74
N GLU A 24 1.60 4.34 5.41
CA GLU A 24 2.81 4.29 4.60
C GLU A 24 3.65 5.56 4.75
N GLY A 25 3.01 6.74 4.77
CA GLY A 25 3.69 8.02 4.97
C GLY A 25 4.41 8.07 6.32
N PHE A 26 3.71 7.69 7.39
CA PHE A 26 4.28 7.59 8.73
C PHE A 26 5.48 6.63 8.77
N ALA A 27 5.34 5.45 8.17
CA ALA A 27 6.44 4.48 8.10
C ALA A 27 7.67 5.02 7.35
N ARG A 28 7.46 5.64 6.17
CA ARG A 28 8.53 6.27 5.38
C ARG A 28 9.25 7.36 6.17
N GLU A 29 8.50 8.19 6.90
CA GLU A 29 9.07 9.24 7.73
C GLU A 29 9.94 8.68 8.85
N ILE A 30 9.44 7.69 9.59
CA ILE A 30 10.19 7.04 10.67
C ILE A 30 11.45 6.37 10.14
N PHE A 31 11.36 5.56 9.09
CA PHE A 31 12.53 4.88 8.53
C PHE A 31 13.60 5.84 8.05
N LYS A 32 13.21 6.96 7.43
CA LYS A 32 14.15 8.01 7.03
C LYS A 32 14.91 8.60 8.22
N ARG A 33 14.27 8.81 9.38
CA ARG A 33 14.91 9.34 10.59
C ARG A 33 16.00 8.42 11.14
N TYR A 34 15.88 7.11 10.90
CA TYR A 34 16.85 6.10 11.31
C TYR A 34 17.78 5.64 10.18
N ASN A 35 17.88 6.43 9.09
CA ASN A 35 18.78 6.19 7.96
C ASN A 35 18.54 4.85 7.22
N TYR A 36 17.30 4.37 7.24
CA TYR A 36 16.88 3.24 6.40
C TYR A 36 16.43 3.73 5.02
N ALA A 37 16.80 2.99 3.98
CA ALA A 37 16.39 3.23 2.60
C ALA A 37 15.35 2.19 2.15
N GLU A 38 14.41 2.62 1.30
CA GLU A 38 13.42 1.72 0.69
C GLU A 38 14.11 0.75 -0.29
N VAL A 39 13.78 -0.54 -0.20
CA VAL A 39 14.16 -1.56 -1.18
C VAL A 39 12.88 -2.10 -1.82
N ARG A 40 12.82 -2.13 -3.15
CA ARG A 40 11.70 -2.70 -3.92
C ARG A 40 12.16 -3.93 -4.67
N THR A 41 11.50 -5.05 -4.41
CA THR A 41 11.77 -6.33 -5.07
C THR A 41 10.74 -6.61 -6.17
N PRO A 42 11.05 -7.51 -7.12
CA PRO A 42 10.05 -8.03 -8.05
C PRO A 42 8.82 -8.59 -7.34
N ILE A 43 7.65 -8.49 -7.99
CA ILE A 43 6.36 -8.95 -7.48
C ILE A 43 6.06 -10.40 -7.92
N PHE A 44 6.79 -10.90 -8.91
CA PHE A 44 6.57 -12.19 -9.57
C PHE A 44 7.47 -13.28 -9.00
#